data_AF-A0A4Y6PMB1-F1
#
_entry.id   AF-A0A4Y6PMB1-F1
#
_cell.length_a   1.000
_cell.length_b   1.000
_cell.length_c   1.000
_cell.angle_alpha   90.00
_cell.angle_beta   90.00
_cell.angle_gamma   90.00
#
_symmetry.space_group_name_H-M   'P 1'
#
loop_
_entity.id
_entity.type
_entity.pdbx_description
1 polymer ?
#
loop_
_entity_poly.entity_id
_entity_poly.type
_entity_poly.pdbx_seq_one_letter_code
_entity_poly.pdbx_strand_id
1 'polypeptide(L)'
;MLIGIIARRTQVARNTSNQQEPTRLASAVHAFKVAAVTARRLVQDTLDPTLTRHQKLAHADTWPVVAESISPIWTNEAPGEWELEAGKVENLRQAARLLDGLVIPAGDVFSFWAQIGRPTRRRGFVEGREILQGCVVPSVGGGLCQLSNALYDAAQRAGFEIVERHRHSKIVPGSMAEQDRDATVFWPHIDLRFRSERTFKLEARLTRDAFVIRLRALGTPVYETPAKTKPEPHEEAAQARPNTHKNCLNCHKVECFRYWKHRKLARKPGARTAFLLDSHWPEFDAYISQSAQRSDFACIPLPGRALRNPRYAWRLDGVHDVRHVLGLTALRGLHTRALRAQGAERQQALLDWDRALAQVYAQHLDPRVTRVVVSQNLLPFLWQAGHLQGRHVDVLVTRFPVAELHRRLDAAAKIHPQSPTLGDFRAPEALAEAEDAALAYADKLITPHSAIAELFPRKSVHLAWHLPQAQPRSRRSQGRPTIVFAASTVGRKGAYELREALRGLDVDLRILGRELEGDGFWAGHRTSKCGEDWLRDADAVVLPAHVEHQPRVLLEAAAANIPVFASRACGLGGVDGVEEVPVGDADALRAAIVAHLELLRASSSAA
;
A
#
# COMPACT_ATOMS: atom_id res chain seq x y z
N MET A 1 43.07 -15.86 -42.29
CA MET A 1 42.62 -16.69 -43.43
C MET A 1 41.51 -17.61 -42.92
N LEU A 2 40.34 -17.64 -43.57
CA LEU A 2 39.02 -18.14 -43.08
C LEU A 2 38.21 -17.23 -42.14
N ILE A 3 38.20 -15.92 -42.40
CA ILE A 3 37.07 -15.03 -42.07
C ILE A 3 36.93 -14.09 -43.26
N GLY A 4 35.94 -14.32 -44.12
CA GLY A 4 35.75 -13.52 -45.33
C GLY A 4 35.29 -14.37 -46.49
N ILE A 5 33.99 -14.70 -46.49
CA ILE A 5 33.11 -14.97 -47.64
C ILE A 5 31.76 -15.33 -46.99
N ILE A 6 30.81 -14.39 -47.06
CA ILE A 6 29.33 -14.46 -47.02
C ILE A 6 28.88 -13.07 -46.56
N ALA A 7 29.22 -12.06 -47.38
CA ALA A 7 28.69 -10.72 -47.27
C ALA A 7 28.68 -10.13 -48.68
N ARG A 8 27.68 -10.52 -49.48
CA ARG A 8 27.14 -9.80 -50.64
C ARG A 8 26.15 -10.70 -51.38
N ARG A 9 24.86 -10.43 -51.16
CA ARG A 9 23.74 -10.43 -52.12
C ARG A 9 22.46 -10.66 -51.33
N THR A 10 21.71 -9.59 -51.11
CA THR A 10 20.29 -9.57 -51.48
C THR A 10 19.83 -8.12 -51.53
N GLN A 11 19.46 -7.72 -52.74
CA GLN A 11 18.69 -6.52 -53.04
C GLN A 11 17.46 -6.44 -52.14
N VAL A 12 17.10 -5.19 -51.88
CA VAL A 12 15.77 -4.76 -51.45
C VAL A 12 14.73 -5.38 -52.38
N ALA A 13 14.08 -6.46 -51.92
CA ALA A 13 12.84 -6.97 -52.49
C ALA A 13 11.79 -6.90 -51.38
N ARG A 14 10.79 -6.03 -51.58
CA ARG A 14 9.54 -6.03 -50.81
C ARG A 14 8.94 -7.43 -50.91
N ASN A 15 9.01 -8.22 -49.83
CA ASN A 15 8.39 -9.53 -49.78
C ASN A 15 7.20 -9.49 -48.80
N THR A 16 6.04 -9.15 -49.34
CA THR A 16 4.75 -9.43 -48.73
C THR A 16 4.51 -10.94 -48.68
N SER A 17 4.13 -11.41 -47.49
CA SER A 17 3.44 -12.70 -47.23
C SER A 17 4.13 -14.02 -47.67
N ASN A 18 5.14 -14.48 -46.94
CA ASN A 18 5.28 -15.93 -46.69
C ASN A 18 5.96 -16.22 -45.34
N GLN A 19 5.22 -16.10 -44.24
CA GLN A 19 5.70 -16.62 -42.96
C GLN A 19 5.43 -18.14 -42.92
N GLN A 20 6.45 -18.92 -43.28
CA GLN A 20 6.45 -20.38 -43.11
C GLN A 20 6.12 -20.74 -41.66
N GLU A 21 5.14 -21.63 -41.47
CA GLU A 21 4.75 -22.08 -40.15
C GLU A 21 5.85 -22.90 -39.48
N PRO A 22 6.13 -22.70 -38.18
CA PRO A 22 7.21 -23.40 -37.50
C PRO A 22 6.91 -24.90 -37.40
N THR A 23 7.76 -25.73 -38.02
CA THR A 23 7.65 -27.19 -37.95
C THR A 23 8.22 -27.73 -36.62
N ARG A 24 7.84 -28.96 -36.23
CA ARG A 24 8.37 -29.63 -35.03
C ARG A 24 9.89 -29.82 -35.11
N LEU A 25 10.40 -30.21 -36.28
CA LEU A 25 11.83 -30.40 -36.53
C LEU A 25 12.60 -29.07 -36.43
N ALA A 26 12.09 -28.00 -37.05
CA ALA A 26 12.69 -26.67 -36.94
C ALA A 26 12.72 -26.18 -35.48
N SER A 27 11.68 -26.48 -34.71
CA SER A 27 11.60 -26.15 -33.28
C SER A 27 12.63 -26.94 -32.45
N ALA A 28 12.85 -28.22 -32.76
CA ALA A 28 13.84 -29.06 -32.06
C ALA A 28 15.28 -28.61 -32.36
N VAL A 29 15.61 -28.35 -33.62
CA VAL A 29 16.93 -27.82 -34.02
C VAL A 29 17.18 -26.46 -33.37
N HIS A 30 16.17 -25.59 -33.34
CA HIS A 30 16.27 -24.31 -32.65
C HIS A 30 16.52 -24.48 -31.14
N ALA A 31 15.82 -25.40 -30.48
CA ALA A 31 16.02 -25.70 -29.07
C ALA A 31 17.45 -26.19 -28.77
N PHE A 32 18.02 -27.04 -29.62
CA PHE A 32 19.42 -27.49 -29.47
C PHE A 32 20.41 -26.33 -29.62
N LYS A 33 20.23 -25.46 -30.62
CA LYS A 33 21.06 -24.26 -30.80
C LYS A 33 20.99 -23.34 -29.57
N VAL A 34 19.78 -23.10 -29.07
CA VAL A 34 19.56 -22.29 -27.86
C VAL A 34 20.23 -22.92 -26.64
N ALA A 35 20.20 -24.25 -26.49
CA ALA A 35 20.86 -24.95 -25.40
C ALA A 35 22.39 -24.79 -25.46
N ALA A 36 23.01 -24.95 -26.64
CA ALA A 36 24.44 -24.77 -26.81
C ALA A 36 24.89 -23.31 -26.53
N VAL A 37 24.16 -22.32 -27.06
CA VAL A 37 24.42 -20.90 -26.78
C VAL A 37 24.25 -20.59 -25.29
N THR A 38 23.21 -21.14 -24.66
CA THR A 38 22.95 -20.99 -23.23
C THR A 38 24.08 -21.57 -22.39
N ALA A 39 24.55 -22.78 -22.69
CA ALA A 39 25.65 -23.42 -21.97
C ALA A 39 26.93 -22.60 -22.08
N ARG A 40 27.27 -22.16 -23.29
CA ARG A 40 28.42 -21.28 -23.51
C ARG A 40 28.31 -19.98 -22.72
N ARG A 41 27.13 -19.34 -22.74
CA ARG A 41 26.91 -18.09 -22.01
C ARG A 41 27.05 -18.29 -20.50
N LEU A 42 26.45 -19.34 -19.95
CA LEU A 42 26.56 -19.63 -18.51
C LEU A 42 28.02 -19.80 -18.09
N VAL A 43 28.84 -20.49 -18.88
CA VAL A 43 30.29 -20.61 -18.61
C VAL A 43 30.97 -19.24 -18.68
N GLN A 44 30.71 -18.45 -19.73
CA GLN A 44 31.29 -17.11 -19.88
C GLN A 44 30.92 -16.19 -18.70
N ASP A 45 29.65 -16.13 -18.33
CA ASP A 45 29.16 -15.26 -17.26
C ASP A 45 29.64 -15.71 -15.88
N THR A 46 29.84 -17.03 -15.68
CA THR A 46 30.41 -17.56 -14.42
C THR A 46 31.89 -17.20 -14.27
N LEU A 47 32.61 -17.03 -15.38
CA LEU A 47 34.03 -16.70 -15.40
C LEU A 47 34.30 -15.18 -15.49
N ASP A 48 33.26 -14.36 -15.69
CA ASP A 48 33.39 -12.91 -15.82
C ASP A 48 33.32 -12.24 -14.44
N PRO A 49 34.45 -11.74 -13.89
CA PRO A 49 34.47 -11.13 -12.57
C PRO A 49 33.74 -9.77 -12.51
N THR A 50 33.41 -9.18 -13.66
CA THR A 50 32.70 -7.89 -13.73
C THR A 50 31.19 -8.03 -13.52
N LEU A 51 30.66 -9.25 -13.61
CA LEU A 51 29.24 -9.53 -13.43
C LEU A 51 28.91 -9.81 -11.97
N THR A 52 28.72 -8.73 -11.22
CA THR A 52 28.37 -8.80 -9.81
C THR A 52 26.91 -8.41 -9.56
N ARG A 53 26.38 -8.85 -8.40
CA ARG A 53 25.13 -8.31 -7.87
C ARG A 53 25.44 -7.04 -7.10
N HIS A 54 24.75 -5.98 -7.47
CA HIS A 54 24.92 -4.67 -6.85
C HIS A 54 24.07 -4.56 -5.59
N GLN A 55 24.53 -3.75 -4.65
CA GLN A 55 23.84 -3.55 -3.38
C GLN A 55 22.79 -2.46 -3.48
N LYS A 56 21.77 -2.56 -2.64
CA LYS A 56 20.78 -1.50 -2.47
C LYS A 56 21.21 -0.56 -1.37
N LEU A 57 21.10 0.75 -1.63
CA LEU A 57 21.26 1.75 -0.60
C LEU A 57 19.88 2.27 -0.18
N ALA A 58 19.57 2.15 1.11
CA ALA A 58 18.37 2.76 1.67
C ALA A 58 18.56 4.28 1.67
N HIS A 59 17.75 4.99 0.87
CA HIS A 59 17.51 6.44 0.97
C HIS A 59 18.74 7.37 1.01
N ALA A 60 19.61 7.33 -0.01
CA ALA A 60 20.28 8.55 -0.45
C ALA A 60 19.42 9.24 -1.52
N ASP A 61 18.59 10.19 -1.10
CA ASP A 61 17.73 10.99 -1.99
C ASP A 61 18.41 12.28 -2.47
N THR A 62 19.71 12.42 -2.21
CA THR A 62 20.49 13.63 -2.49
C THR A 62 21.13 13.66 -3.89
N TRP A 63 21.13 12.54 -4.63
CA TRP A 63 21.73 12.51 -5.96
C TRP A 63 20.76 13.06 -7.03
N PRO A 64 21.19 13.98 -7.91
CA PRO A 64 20.33 14.53 -8.96
C PRO A 64 19.96 13.46 -9.99
N VAL A 65 18.78 13.60 -10.60
CA VAL A 65 18.35 12.76 -11.73
C VAL A 65 19.17 13.16 -12.95
N VAL A 66 19.90 12.21 -13.54
CA VAL A 66 20.66 12.43 -14.77
C VAL A 66 19.93 11.94 -16.01
N ALA A 67 19.01 10.98 -15.86
CA ALA A 67 18.12 10.53 -16.92
C ALA A 67 16.83 9.91 -16.36
N GLU A 68 15.76 9.98 -17.15
CA GLU A 68 14.47 9.39 -16.85
C GLU A 68 13.86 8.76 -18.11
N SER A 69 13.23 7.61 -17.93
CA SER A 69 12.38 6.96 -18.93
C SER A 69 11.04 6.63 -18.31
N ILE A 70 9.95 7.02 -18.97
CA ILE A 70 8.57 6.78 -18.55
C ILE A 70 7.84 6.02 -19.66
N SER A 71 7.14 4.94 -19.32
CA SER A 71 6.32 4.18 -20.28
C SER A 71 5.00 3.73 -19.65
N PRO A 72 3.89 3.63 -20.39
CA PRO A 72 2.62 3.13 -19.83
C PRO A 72 2.73 1.67 -19.36
N ILE A 73 2.16 1.32 -18.19
CA ILE A 73 2.14 -0.09 -17.73
C ILE A 73 1.06 -0.93 -18.40
N TRP A 74 -0.02 -0.29 -18.88
CA TRP A 74 -1.07 -0.92 -19.68
C TRP A 74 -0.89 -0.47 -21.13
N THR A 75 -0.55 -1.41 -22.02
CA THR A 75 -0.18 -1.08 -23.40
C THR A 75 -1.08 -1.74 -24.44
N ASN A 76 -1.95 -2.65 -24.01
CA ASN A 76 -2.89 -3.32 -24.90
C ASN A 76 -4.20 -3.62 -24.16
N GLU A 77 -5.32 -3.33 -24.79
CA GLU A 77 -6.66 -3.65 -24.28
C GLU A 77 -7.38 -4.67 -25.18
N ALA A 78 -6.67 -5.30 -26.11
CA ALA A 78 -7.24 -6.27 -27.03
C ALA A 78 -8.03 -7.38 -26.27
N PRO A 79 -9.26 -7.69 -26.69
CA PRO A 79 -10.08 -8.71 -26.06
C PRO A 79 -9.33 -10.05 -25.92
N GLY A 80 -9.26 -10.58 -24.70
CA GLY A 80 -8.59 -11.84 -24.38
C GLY A 80 -7.08 -11.74 -24.12
N GLU A 81 -6.46 -10.55 -24.22
CA GLU A 81 -5.06 -10.32 -23.80
C GLU A 81 -4.92 -9.69 -22.40
N TRP A 82 -6.03 -9.23 -21.81
CA TRP A 82 -6.00 -8.49 -20.54
C TRP A 82 -5.30 -9.25 -19.40
N GLU A 83 -5.52 -10.57 -19.27
CA GLU A 83 -4.84 -11.37 -18.23
C GLU A 83 -3.31 -11.40 -18.42
N LEU A 84 -2.84 -11.39 -19.68
CA LEU A 84 -1.41 -11.37 -19.98
C LEU A 84 -0.78 -9.99 -19.75
N GLU A 85 -1.55 -8.92 -19.97
CA GLU A 85 -1.16 -7.57 -19.60
C GLU A 85 -1.11 -7.40 -18.08
N ALA A 86 -2.10 -7.92 -17.36
CA ALA A 86 -2.09 -7.96 -15.89
C ALA A 86 -0.87 -8.74 -15.36
N GLY A 87 -0.58 -9.89 -15.98
CA GLY A 87 0.62 -10.67 -15.70
C GLY A 87 1.93 -9.95 -16.01
N LYS A 88 1.99 -9.19 -17.12
CA LYS A 88 3.12 -8.29 -17.42
C LYS A 88 3.32 -7.27 -16.31
N VAL A 89 2.26 -6.61 -15.85
CA VAL A 89 2.35 -5.61 -14.76
C VAL A 89 2.88 -6.25 -13.48
N GLU A 90 2.43 -7.46 -13.12
CA GLU A 90 2.98 -8.19 -11.98
C GLU A 90 4.47 -8.53 -12.15
N ASN A 91 4.88 -8.99 -13.34
CA ASN A 91 6.29 -9.25 -13.63
C ASN A 91 7.16 -8.00 -13.54
N LEU A 92 6.66 -6.85 -14.05
CA LEU A 92 7.33 -5.56 -13.92
C LEU A 92 7.45 -5.14 -12.46
N ARG A 93 6.39 -5.30 -11.65
CA ARG A 93 6.40 -5.06 -10.20
C ARG A 93 7.46 -5.90 -9.49
N GLN A 94 7.53 -7.20 -9.79
CA GLN A 94 8.53 -8.10 -9.22
C GLN A 94 9.95 -7.72 -9.60
N ALA A 95 10.19 -7.36 -10.87
CA ALA A 95 11.51 -6.96 -11.34
C ALA A 95 11.92 -5.58 -10.79
N ALA A 96 11.00 -4.61 -10.77
CA ALA A 96 11.23 -3.29 -10.17
C ALA A 96 11.64 -3.41 -8.71
N ARG A 97 10.98 -4.30 -7.94
CA ARG A 97 11.38 -4.57 -6.55
C ARG A 97 12.81 -5.09 -6.42
N LEU A 98 13.36 -5.79 -7.40
CA LEU A 98 14.76 -6.24 -7.37
C LEU A 98 15.74 -5.12 -7.75
N LEU A 99 15.32 -4.21 -8.63
CA LEU A 99 16.17 -3.15 -9.20
C LEU A 99 16.15 -1.82 -8.42
N ASP A 100 15.03 -1.49 -7.80
CA ASP A 100 14.85 -0.21 -7.12
C ASP A 100 15.83 -0.06 -5.94
N GLY A 101 16.56 1.05 -5.93
CA GLY A 101 17.55 1.38 -4.91
C GLY A 101 18.95 0.80 -5.16
N LEU A 102 19.18 0.08 -6.26
CA LEU A 102 20.51 -0.43 -6.60
C LEU A 102 21.50 0.72 -6.83
N VAL A 103 22.70 0.59 -6.28
CA VAL A 103 23.82 1.50 -6.52
C VAL A 103 24.91 0.73 -7.26
N ILE A 104 25.30 1.25 -8.42
CA ILE A 104 26.32 0.69 -9.29
C ILE A 104 27.55 1.62 -9.22
N PRO A 105 28.70 1.14 -8.74
CA PRO A 105 29.94 1.92 -8.69
C PRO A 105 30.42 2.40 -10.08
N ALA A 106 31.21 3.47 -10.09
CA ALA A 106 31.90 3.93 -11.29
C ALA A 106 32.76 2.81 -11.91
N GLY A 107 32.64 2.60 -13.22
CA GLY A 107 33.38 1.59 -13.97
C GLY A 107 32.75 0.19 -13.95
N ASP A 108 31.87 -0.10 -12.98
CA ASP A 108 31.20 -1.39 -12.87
C ASP A 108 30.10 -1.57 -13.93
N VAL A 109 29.88 -2.82 -14.33
CA VAL A 109 28.86 -3.19 -15.32
C VAL A 109 27.54 -3.49 -14.62
N PHE A 110 26.49 -2.78 -15.03
CA PHE A 110 25.13 -3.24 -14.80
C PHE A 110 24.80 -4.36 -15.79
N SER A 111 24.37 -5.52 -15.30
CA SER A 111 23.77 -6.59 -16.11
C SER A 111 22.34 -6.84 -15.63
N PHE A 112 21.39 -6.73 -16.55
CA PHE A 112 19.97 -6.96 -16.28
C PHE A 112 19.73 -8.32 -15.62
N TRP A 113 20.32 -9.36 -16.19
CA TRP A 113 20.17 -10.72 -15.71
C TRP A 113 20.99 -11.04 -14.46
N ALA A 114 22.14 -10.41 -14.24
CA ALA A 114 22.85 -10.54 -12.96
C ALA A 114 21.99 -10.05 -11.78
N GLN A 115 21.25 -8.94 -11.98
CA GLN A 115 20.38 -8.38 -10.94
C GLN A 115 19.05 -9.14 -10.79
N ILE A 116 18.35 -9.43 -11.90
CA ILE A 116 17.02 -10.06 -11.85
C ILE A 116 17.10 -11.58 -11.70
N GLY A 117 18.05 -12.25 -12.35
CA GLY A 117 18.15 -13.70 -12.42
C GLY A 117 17.00 -14.38 -13.20
N ARG A 118 16.96 -15.72 -13.20
CA ARG A 118 15.89 -16.48 -13.90
C ARG A 118 14.48 -16.14 -13.38
N PRO A 119 13.56 -15.67 -14.24
CA PRO A 119 12.15 -15.52 -13.89
C PRO A 119 11.51 -16.89 -13.64
N THR A 120 10.96 -17.12 -12.46
CA THR A 120 10.28 -18.39 -12.11
C THR A 120 9.07 -18.13 -11.23
N ARG A 121 8.07 -19.03 -11.26
CA ARG A 121 6.88 -18.95 -10.40
C ARG A 121 7.20 -18.92 -8.92
N ARG A 122 8.20 -19.70 -8.48
CA ARG A 122 8.69 -19.72 -7.09
C ARG A 122 9.20 -18.35 -6.64
N ARG A 123 9.69 -17.53 -7.57
CA ARG A 123 10.18 -16.16 -7.31
C ARG A 123 9.09 -15.09 -7.50
N GLY A 124 7.83 -15.50 -7.68
CA GLY A 124 6.68 -14.60 -7.85
C GLY A 124 6.39 -14.18 -9.29
N PHE A 125 7.21 -14.58 -10.27
CA PHE A 125 6.92 -14.27 -11.68
C PHE A 125 5.75 -15.10 -12.20
N VAL A 126 4.89 -14.48 -12.98
CA VAL A 126 3.65 -15.06 -13.52
C VAL A 126 3.70 -15.11 -15.05
N GLU A 127 2.71 -15.78 -15.64
CA GLU A 127 2.51 -15.70 -17.08
C GLU A 127 2.11 -14.28 -17.47
N GLY A 128 2.91 -13.66 -18.32
CA GLY A 128 2.61 -12.36 -18.92
C GLY A 128 2.79 -12.44 -20.42
N ARG A 129 2.58 -11.30 -21.08
CA ARG A 129 2.68 -11.16 -22.53
C ARG A 129 4.13 -11.24 -23.02
N GLU A 130 4.44 -12.19 -23.91
CA GLU A 130 5.71 -12.26 -24.64
C GLU A 130 5.45 -12.23 -26.15
N ILE A 131 6.29 -11.53 -26.92
CA ILE A 131 6.24 -11.56 -28.38
C ILE A 131 7.32 -12.53 -28.88
N LEU A 132 6.90 -13.70 -29.35
CA LEU A 132 7.79 -14.71 -29.91
C LEU A 132 7.53 -14.88 -31.40
N GLN A 133 8.52 -14.57 -32.24
CA GLN A 133 8.43 -14.63 -33.71
C GLN A 133 7.26 -13.80 -34.30
N GLY A 134 6.85 -12.76 -33.55
CA GLY A 134 5.71 -11.89 -33.88
C GLY A 134 4.33 -12.43 -33.57
N CYS A 135 4.26 -13.50 -32.78
CA CYS A 135 3.03 -13.92 -32.14
C CYS A 135 3.08 -13.59 -30.66
N VAL A 136 1.95 -13.18 -30.10
CA VAL A 136 1.80 -13.04 -28.64
C VAL A 136 1.63 -14.43 -28.03
N VAL A 137 2.48 -14.76 -27.06
CA VAL A 137 2.44 -16.02 -26.30
C VAL A 137 2.52 -15.73 -24.79
N PRO A 138 1.81 -16.49 -23.94
CA PRO A 138 2.00 -16.46 -22.50
C PRO A 138 3.36 -17.06 -22.13
N SER A 139 4.08 -16.36 -21.25
CA SER A 139 5.39 -16.80 -20.77
C SER A 139 5.67 -16.31 -19.37
N VAL A 140 6.36 -17.12 -18.56
CA VAL A 140 6.71 -16.73 -17.18
C VAL A 140 7.78 -15.65 -17.24
N GLY A 141 7.49 -14.47 -16.67
CA GLY A 141 8.32 -13.28 -16.86
C GLY A 141 8.07 -12.56 -18.19
N GLY A 142 7.02 -12.93 -18.93
CA GLY A 142 6.57 -12.17 -20.10
C GLY A 142 6.31 -10.72 -19.72
N GLY A 143 6.82 -9.79 -20.53
CA GLY A 143 6.72 -8.36 -20.27
C GLY A 143 8.02 -7.64 -19.92
N LEU A 144 9.04 -8.39 -19.49
CA LEU A 144 10.31 -7.81 -19.02
C LEU A 144 11.08 -7.02 -20.09
N CYS A 145 10.80 -7.25 -21.38
CA CYS A 145 11.35 -6.44 -22.46
C CYS A 145 10.96 -4.95 -22.35
N GLN A 146 9.81 -4.63 -21.75
CA GLN A 146 9.44 -3.24 -21.49
C GLN A 146 10.41 -2.57 -20.51
N LEU A 147 10.81 -3.30 -19.47
CA LEU A 147 11.79 -2.82 -18.49
C LEU A 147 13.19 -2.69 -19.10
N SER A 148 13.66 -3.66 -19.90
CA SER A 148 14.97 -3.53 -20.56
C SER A 148 15.00 -2.37 -21.55
N ASN A 149 13.91 -2.15 -22.31
CA ASN A 149 13.78 -0.97 -23.17
C ASN A 149 13.90 0.34 -22.36
N ALA A 150 13.21 0.45 -21.22
CA ALA A 150 13.25 1.65 -20.37
C ALA A 150 14.62 1.89 -19.72
N LEU A 151 15.31 0.83 -19.29
CA LEU A 151 16.67 0.90 -18.77
C LEU A 151 17.66 1.35 -19.84
N TYR A 152 17.60 0.74 -21.02
CA TYR A 152 18.45 1.09 -22.15
C TYR A 152 18.24 2.55 -22.56
N ASP A 153 16.98 2.98 -22.57
CA ASP A 153 16.65 4.36 -22.89
C ASP A 153 17.24 5.36 -21.89
N ALA A 154 17.04 5.11 -20.59
CA ALA A 154 17.61 5.96 -19.56
C ALA A 154 19.14 5.98 -19.61
N ALA A 155 19.78 4.81 -19.84
CA ALA A 155 21.23 4.70 -19.96
C ALA A 155 21.78 5.50 -21.16
N GLN A 156 21.15 5.39 -22.34
CA GLN A 156 21.53 6.20 -23.51
C GLN A 156 21.37 7.71 -23.23
N ARG A 157 20.24 8.12 -22.66
CA ARG A 157 19.99 9.54 -22.30
C ARG A 157 21.01 10.07 -21.30
N ALA A 158 21.49 9.22 -20.40
CA ALA A 158 22.53 9.57 -19.42
C ALA A 158 23.95 9.59 -20.01
N GLY A 159 24.13 9.21 -21.28
CA GLY A 159 25.44 9.07 -21.91
C GLY A 159 26.26 7.88 -21.39
N PHE A 160 25.60 6.84 -20.86
CA PHE A 160 26.29 5.65 -20.37
C PHE A 160 26.75 4.77 -21.54
N GLU A 161 27.85 4.05 -21.33
CA GLU A 161 28.36 3.13 -22.33
C GLU A 161 27.54 1.84 -22.36
N ILE A 162 27.08 1.48 -23.55
CA ILE A 162 26.29 0.26 -23.78
C ILE A 162 27.24 -0.89 -24.11
N VAL A 163 27.43 -1.79 -23.14
CA VAL A 163 28.35 -2.94 -23.22
C VAL A 163 27.72 -4.09 -24.02
N GLU A 164 26.42 -4.33 -23.84
CA GLU A 164 25.68 -5.35 -24.57
C GLU A 164 24.24 -4.90 -24.84
N ARG A 165 23.81 -4.99 -26.10
CA ARG A 165 22.45 -4.70 -26.54
C ARG A 165 22.07 -5.64 -27.67
N HIS A 166 20.84 -6.16 -27.62
CA HIS A 166 20.21 -6.88 -28.73
C HIS A 166 18.91 -6.18 -29.15
N ARG A 167 18.66 -6.10 -30.46
CA ARG A 167 17.41 -5.53 -31.01
C ARG A 167 16.31 -6.58 -31.07
N HIS A 168 15.06 -6.17 -30.95
CA HIS A 168 13.93 -7.07 -31.22
C HIS A 168 13.92 -7.48 -32.70
N SER A 169 13.60 -8.75 -32.96
CA SER A 169 13.50 -9.30 -34.33
C SER A 169 12.32 -8.72 -35.13
N LYS A 170 11.37 -8.04 -34.48
CA LYS A 170 10.25 -7.35 -35.10
C LYS A 170 10.02 -6.01 -34.41
N ILE A 171 9.87 -4.95 -35.22
CA ILE A 171 9.52 -3.61 -34.76
C ILE A 171 8.00 -3.52 -34.63
N VAL A 172 7.53 -3.07 -33.47
CA VAL A 172 6.09 -2.83 -33.22
C VAL A 172 5.80 -1.35 -33.47
N PRO A 173 4.76 -1.01 -34.25
CA PRO A 173 4.38 0.38 -34.44
C PRO A 173 4.06 1.10 -33.13
N GLY A 174 4.60 2.31 -32.94
CA GLY A 174 4.49 3.09 -31.70
C GLY A 174 5.38 2.61 -30.54
N SER A 175 6.26 1.63 -30.75
CA SER A 175 7.20 1.15 -29.72
C SER A 175 8.54 1.88 -29.80
N MET A 176 9.31 1.84 -28.71
CA MET A 176 10.68 2.40 -28.70
C MET A 176 11.61 1.78 -29.76
N ALA A 177 11.28 0.59 -30.28
CA ALA A 177 12.03 -0.04 -31.36
C ALA A 177 11.99 0.75 -32.69
N GLU A 178 10.94 1.56 -32.93
CA GLU A 178 10.89 2.43 -34.12
C GLU A 178 11.97 3.51 -34.10
N GLN A 179 12.39 3.92 -32.90
CA GLN A 179 13.40 4.96 -32.69
C GLN A 179 14.79 4.36 -32.41
N ASP A 180 14.99 3.06 -32.66
CA ASP A 180 16.21 2.33 -32.30
C ASP A 180 16.56 2.39 -30.80
N ARG A 181 15.53 2.54 -29.96
CA ARG A 181 15.59 2.68 -28.50
C ARG A 181 15.10 1.43 -27.77
N ASP A 182 15.19 0.27 -28.42
CA ASP A 182 14.81 -1.02 -27.85
C ASP A 182 16.02 -1.88 -27.45
N ALA A 183 15.85 -2.64 -26.39
CA ALA A 183 16.74 -3.69 -25.94
C ALA A 183 15.90 -4.93 -25.58
N THR A 184 16.09 -6.02 -26.30
CA THR A 184 15.43 -7.30 -25.98
C THR A 184 16.27 -8.10 -24.99
N VAL A 185 15.62 -8.88 -24.14
CA VAL A 185 16.28 -9.73 -23.12
C VAL A 185 15.62 -11.11 -23.09
N PHE A 186 16.43 -12.15 -22.95
CA PHE A 186 15.98 -13.53 -22.83
C PHE A 186 16.96 -14.31 -21.95
N TRP A 187 16.47 -14.81 -20.82
CA TRP A 187 17.33 -15.47 -19.85
C TRP A 187 17.87 -16.81 -20.39
N PRO A 188 19.17 -17.14 -20.20
CA PRO A 188 20.25 -16.26 -19.72
C PRO A 188 21.07 -15.60 -20.85
N HIS A 189 20.78 -15.90 -22.12
CA HIS A 189 21.72 -15.69 -23.22
C HIS A 189 21.52 -14.42 -24.06
N ILE A 190 20.51 -13.61 -23.76
CA ILE A 190 20.32 -12.27 -24.34
C ILE A 190 20.16 -11.30 -23.16
N ASP A 191 21.16 -10.45 -22.94
CA ASP A 191 21.23 -9.55 -21.79
C ASP A 191 21.27 -8.08 -22.23
N LEU A 192 20.99 -7.17 -21.30
CA LEU A 192 21.26 -5.74 -21.43
C LEU A 192 22.35 -5.39 -20.43
N ARG A 193 23.48 -4.90 -20.95
CA ARG A 193 24.62 -4.48 -20.13
C ARG A 193 25.05 -3.07 -20.47
N PHE A 194 25.29 -2.27 -19.45
CA PHE A 194 25.83 -0.92 -19.61
C PHE A 194 26.70 -0.53 -18.41
N ARG A 195 27.58 0.44 -18.60
CA ARG A 195 28.49 0.96 -17.58
C ARG A 195 28.55 2.48 -17.61
N SER A 196 28.90 3.06 -16.47
CA SER A 196 29.03 4.50 -16.30
C SER A 196 30.38 4.81 -15.67
N GLU A 197 31.03 5.89 -16.08
CA GLU A 197 32.25 6.41 -15.43
C GLU A 197 31.97 7.01 -14.05
N ARG A 198 30.69 7.15 -13.68
CA ARG A 198 30.23 7.69 -12.39
C ARG A 198 29.37 6.66 -11.67
N THR A 199 29.50 6.61 -10.35
CA THR A 199 28.58 5.85 -9.50
C THR A 199 27.17 6.37 -9.68
N PHE A 200 26.21 5.47 -9.90
CA PHE A 200 24.81 5.83 -10.09
C PHE A 200 23.86 4.93 -9.29
N LYS A 201 22.71 5.49 -8.95
CA LYS A 201 21.57 4.82 -8.30
C LYS A 201 20.46 4.63 -9.33
N LEU A 202 19.91 3.42 -9.37
CA LEU A 202 18.76 3.06 -10.18
C LEU A 202 17.48 3.11 -9.33
N GLU A 203 16.51 3.89 -9.78
CA GLU A 203 15.14 3.88 -9.23
C GLU A 203 14.19 3.25 -10.25
N ALA A 204 13.44 2.24 -9.83
CA ALA A 204 12.50 1.51 -10.67
C ALA A 204 11.15 1.46 -9.97
N ARG A 205 10.19 2.25 -10.45
CA ARG A 205 8.89 2.42 -9.77
C ARG A 205 7.73 2.24 -10.73
N LEU A 206 6.65 1.64 -10.23
CA LEU A 206 5.37 1.62 -10.92
C LEU A 206 4.44 2.64 -10.25
N THR A 207 3.98 3.60 -11.04
CA THR A 207 2.77 4.39 -10.71
C THR A 207 1.55 3.61 -11.18
N ARG A 208 0.35 4.18 -11.00
CA ARG A 208 -0.92 3.59 -11.46
C ARG A 208 -0.93 3.33 -12.97
N ASP A 209 -0.30 4.21 -13.74
CA ASP A 209 -0.42 4.21 -15.19
C ASP A 209 0.93 4.05 -15.89
N ALA A 210 2.04 4.27 -15.18
CA ALA A 210 3.36 4.35 -15.79
C ALA A 210 4.43 3.58 -15.02
N PHE A 211 5.36 3.04 -15.79
CA PHE A 211 6.61 2.49 -15.33
C PHE A 211 7.71 3.53 -15.51
N VAL A 212 8.34 3.89 -14.40
CA VAL A 212 9.31 4.98 -14.32
C VAL A 212 10.67 4.41 -13.93
N ILE A 213 11.65 4.63 -14.79
CA ILE A 213 13.06 4.38 -14.54
C ILE A 213 13.77 5.71 -14.39
N ARG A 214 14.48 5.91 -13.27
CA ARG A 214 15.39 7.06 -13.09
C ARG A 214 16.79 6.57 -12.78
N LEU A 215 17.76 7.24 -13.38
CA LEU A 215 19.16 7.12 -13.04
C LEU A 215 19.58 8.39 -12.31
N ARG A 216 20.18 8.24 -11.13
CA ARG A 216 20.71 9.34 -10.33
C ARG A 216 22.21 9.19 -10.15
N ALA A 217 22.98 10.25 -10.27
CA ALA A 217 24.43 10.21 -10.08
C ALA A 217 24.94 11.57 -9.59
N LEU A 218 26.04 11.58 -8.83
CA LEU A 218 26.69 12.83 -8.42
C LEU A 218 27.43 13.47 -9.61
N GLY A 219 27.33 14.80 -9.72
CA GLY A 219 27.99 15.60 -10.77
C GLY A 219 27.00 16.42 -11.61
N THR A 220 27.54 17.28 -12.49
CA THR A 220 26.73 18.12 -13.37
C THR A 220 25.85 17.23 -14.27
N PRO A 221 24.55 17.53 -14.42
CA PRO A 221 23.72 16.89 -15.42
C PRO A 221 24.41 17.04 -16.78
N VAL A 222 24.65 15.92 -17.47
CA VAL A 222 25.10 15.96 -18.88
C VAL A 222 23.92 16.33 -19.79
N TYR A 223 22.73 16.46 -19.20
CA TYR A 223 21.47 16.71 -19.86
C TYR A 223 20.90 18.05 -19.43
N GLU A 224 20.60 18.93 -20.40
CA GLU A 224 19.66 20.01 -20.19
C GLU A 224 18.32 19.38 -19.84
N THR A 225 17.76 19.75 -18.67
CA THR A 225 16.39 19.38 -18.33
C THR A 225 15.52 19.81 -19.51
N PRO A 226 14.78 18.92 -20.18
CA PRO A 226 13.87 19.36 -21.20
C PRO A 226 12.93 20.31 -20.44
N ALA A 227 12.65 21.48 -21.02
CA ALA A 227 11.63 22.35 -20.48
C ALA A 227 10.45 21.46 -20.05
N LYS A 228 9.80 21.79 -18.93
CA LYS A 228 8.51 21.19 -18.59
C LYS A 228 7.54 21.49 -19.74
N THR A 229 7.67 20.78 -20.85
CA THR A 229 6.56 20.52 -21.73
C THR A 229 5.61 19.82 -20.78
N LYS A 230 4.48 20.48 -20.52
CA LYS A 230 3.23 19.75 -20.32
C LYS A 230 3.36 18.51 -21.20
N PRO A 231 3.11 17.28 -20.70
CA PRO A 231 2.93 16.18 -21.62
C PRO A 231 1.99 16.74 -22.67
N GLU A 232 2.49 16.93 -23.90
CA GLU A 232 1.60 17.35 -24.96
C GLU A 232 0.53 16.27 -24.88
N PRO A 233 -0.76 16.65 -24.75
CA PRO A 233 -1.77 15.65 -24.96
C PRO A 233 -1.47 15.20 -26.38
N HIS A 234 -0.84 14.04 -26.53
CA HIS A 234 -0.92 13.30 -27.75
C HIS A 234 -2.42 13.02 -27.84
N GLU A 235 -3.15 13.95 -28.44
CA GLU A 235 -4.56 13.80 -28.79
C GLU A 235 -4.72 12.65 -29.80
N GLU A 236 -3.61 12.06 -30.25
CA GLU A 236 -3.57 10.80 -31.00
C GLU A 236 -3.26 9.53 -30.16
N ALA A 237 -2.98 9.64 -28.84
CA ALA A 237 -2.78 8.48 -27.95
C ALA A 237 -4.08 7.99 -27.28
N ALA A 238 -5.20 8.69 -27.49
CA ALA A 238 -6.53 8.30 -26.99
C ALA A 238 -7.37 7.54 -28.02
N GLN A 239 -6.91 7.41 -29.26
CA GLN A 239 -7.44 6.36 -30.13
C GLN A 239 -6.71 5.08 -29.76
N ALA A 240 -7.40 4.19 -29.05
CA ALA A 240 -7.03 2.79 -28.95
C ALA A 240 -6.87 2.25 -30.38
N ARG A 241 -5.68 2.40 -30.97
CA ARG A 241 -5.34 1.71 -32.21
C ARG A 241 -5.42 0.25 -31.82
N PRO A 242 -6.33 -0.55 -32.42
CA PRO A 242 -6.39 -1.96 -32.12
C PRO A 242 -5.05 -2.54 -32.57
N ASN A 243 -4.13 -2.74 -31.62
CA ASN A 243 -2.88 -3.44 -31.86
C ASN A 243 -3.25 -4.93 -31.92
N THR A 244 -3.95 -5.31 -32.99
CA THR A 244 -4.31 -6.68 -33.35
C THR A 244 -3.07 -7.41 -33.82
N HIS A 245 -2.08 -7.50 -32.94
CA HIS A 245 -0.98 -8.43 -33.10
C HIS A 245 -1.58 -9.82 -33.32
N LYS A 246 -1.10 -10.54 -34.33
CA LYS A 246 -1.49 -11.94 -34.53
C LYS A 246 -1.17 -12.71 -33.24
N ASN A 247 -2.19 -13.19 -32.56
CA ASN A 247 -2.14 -13.99 -31.35
C ASN A 247 -2.97 -15.26 -31.58
N CYS A 248 -2.95 -16.20 -30.65
CA CYS A 248 -3.74 -17.43 -30.81
C CYS A 248 -5.26 -17.22 -30.82
N LEU A 249 -5.77 -16.04 -30.43
CA LEU A 249 -7.18 -15.67 -30.39
C LEU A 249 -7.66 -14.96 -31.68
N ASN A 250 -6.77 -14.42 -32.50
CA ASN A 250 -7.12 -13.65 -33.71
C ASN A 250 -6.38 -14.10 -34.98
N CYS A 251 -5.48 -15.10 -34.90
CA CYS A 251 -4.78 -15.64 -36.08
C CYS A 251 -5.56 -16.71 -36.84
N HIS A 252 -6.65 -17.23 -36.27
CA HIS A 252 -7.53 -18.29 -36.82
C HIS A 252 -6.85 -19.61 -37.22
N LYS A 253 -5.57 -19.81 -36.90
CA LYS A 253 -4.79 -21.02 -37.23
C LYS A 253 -4.96 -22.10 -36.16
N VAL A 254 -6.06 -22.84 -36.22
CA VAL A 254 -6.43 -23.88 -35.24
C VAL A 254 -5.57 -25.14 -35.30
N GLU A 255 -4.89 -25.39 -36.42
CA GLU A 255 -3.96 -26.51 -36.62
C GLU A 255 -2.55 -26.24 -36.08
N CYS A 256 -2.26 -24.99 -35.67
CA CYS A 256 -0.99 -24.65 -35.06
C CYS A 256 -0.82 -25.44 -33.75
N PHE A 257 0.28 -26.18 -33.58
CA PHE A 257 0.53 -26.95 -32.36
C PHE A 257 0.58 -26.09 -31.07
N ARG A 258 0.73 -24.76 -31.20
CA ARG A 258 0.65 -23.80 -30.10
C ARG A 258 -0.80 -23.45 -29.73
N TYR A 259 -1.75 -23.49 -30.68
CA TYR A 259 -3.16 -23.09 -30.50
C TYR A 259 -3.83 -23.76 -29.30
N TRP A 260 -3.70 -25.08 -29.16
CA TRP A 260 -4.34 -25.85 -28.09
C TRP A 260 -3.84 -25.52 -26.68
N LYS A 261 -2.60 -25.01 -26.54
CA LYS A 261 -2.07 -24.54 -25.25
C LYS A 261 -2.67 -23.20 -24.83
N HIS A 262 -3.15 -22.39 -25.78
CA HIS A 262 -3.54 -20.99 -25.56
C HIS A 262 -5.05 -20.75 -25.57
N ARG A 263 -5.87 -21.76 -25.93
CA ARG A 263 -7.36 -21.70 -25.85
C ARG A 263 -7.90 -21.43 -24.44
N LYS A 264 -7.10 -21.67 -23.39
CA LYS A 264 -7.48 -21.40 -21.99
C LYS A 264 -7.50 -19.91 -21.62
N LEU A 265 -6.85 -19.04 -22.40
CA LEU A 265 -6.86 -17.58 -22.22
C LEU A 265 -8.23 -16.95 -22.51
N ALA A 266 -9.11 -17.69 -23.20
CA ALA A 266 -10.45 -17.22 -23.56
C ALA A 266 -11.50 -17.40 -22.45
N ARG A 267 -11.13 -17.86 -21.24
CA ARG A 267 -12.11 -18.22 -20.20
C ARG A 267 -11.69 -17.79 -18.78
N LYS A 268 -12.31 -16.68 -18.33
CA LYS A 268 -12.58 -16.16 -16.94
C LYS A 268 -11.89 -14.81 -16.59
N PRO A 269 -12.30 -14.14 -15.47
CA PRO A 269 -12.90 -12.81 -15.39
C PRO A 269 -11.89 -11.64 -15.36
N GLY A 270 -12.39 -10.42 -15.57
CA GLY A 270 -11.62 -9.17 -15.58
C GLY A 270 -11.06 -8.73 -14.21
N ALA A 271 -10.76 -7.43 -14.10
CA ALA A 271 -10.23 -6.80 -12.89
C ALA A 271 -11.05 -7.14 -11.64
N ARG A 272 -10.36 -7.24 -10.49
CA ARG A 272 -11.02 -7.43 -9.19
C ARG A 272 -10.37 -6.61 -8.09
N THR A 273 -11.13 -6.41 -7.03
CA THR A 273 -10.70 -5.75 -5.79
C THR A 273 -10.35 -6.80 -4.73
N ALA A 274 -9.26 -6.54 -3.99
CA ALA A 274 -8.92 -7.27 -2.78
C ALA A 274 -9.18 -6.40 -1.55
N PHE A 275 -10.03 -6.86 -0.64
CA PHE A 275 -10.25 -6.24 0.66
C PHE A 275 -9.37 -6.91 1.71
N LEU A 276 -8.31 -6.24 2.16
CA LEU A 276 -7.34 -6.73 3.14
C LEU A 276 -7.63 -6.11 4.50
N LEU A 277 -8.35 -6.84 5.35
CA LEU A 277 -9.04 -6.27 6.50
C LEU A 277 -8.52 -6.86 7.81
N ASP A 278 -8.39 -6.04 8.85
CA ASP A 278 -8.14 -6.50 10.23
C ASP A 278 -9.38 -6.25 11.10
N SER A 279 -9.34 -5.24 11.96
CA SER A 279 -10.37 -4.99 12.96
C SER A 279 -11.61 -4.33 12.34
N HIS A 280 -12.79 -4.83 12.70
CA HIS A 280 -14.10 -4.45 12.18
C HIS A 280 -14.55 -3.07 12.64
N TRP A 281 -15.05 -2.29 11.70
CA TRP A 281 -15.69 -0.99 11.90
C TRP A 281 -16.98 -0.94 11.08
N PRO A 282 -18.14 -0.60 11.67
CA PRO A 282 -19.41 -0.52 10.95
C PRO A 282 -19.37 0.42 9.74
N GLU A 283 -18.61 1.52 9.83
CA GLU A 283 -18.48 2.52 8.77
C GLU A 283 -17.73 1.95 7.56
N PHE A 284 -16.63 1.22 7.79
CA PHE A 284 -15.88 0.58 6.71
C PHE A 284 -16.63 -0.60 6.12
N ASP A 285 -17.34 -1.37 6.94
CA ASP A 285 -18.17 -2.47 6.45
C ASP A 285 -19.28 -1.94 5.52
N ALA A 286 -19.94 -0.83 5.88
CA ALA A 286 -20.90 -0.15 5.02
C ALA A 286 -20.27 0.37 3.70
N TYR A 287 -19.10 0.99 3.77
CA TYR A 287 -18.36 1.46 2.59
C TYR A 287 -18.00 0.30 1.64
N ILE A 288 -17.55 -0.83 2.19
CA ILE A 288 -17.21 -2.03 1.40
C ILE A 288 -18.48 -2.60 0.76
N SER A 289 -19.56 -2.77 1.51
CA SER A 289 -20.83 -3.30 0.98
C SER A 289 -21.39 -2.46 -0.18
N GLN A 290 -21.10 -1.16 -0.24
CA GLN A 290 -21.52 -0.28 -1.34
C GLN A 290 -20.64 -0.36 -2.59
N SER A 291 -19.39 -0.83 -2.46
CA SER A 291 -18.38 -0.82 -3.53
C SER A 291 -17.99 -2.21 -4.04
N ALA A 292 -18.30 -3.26 -3.28
CA ALA A 292 -17.93 -4.64 -3.59
C ALA A 292 -18.67 -5.19 -4.83
N GLN A 293 -17.93 -5.93 -5.65
CA GLN A 293 -18.44 -6.67 -6.80
C GLN A 293 -18.35 -8.18 -6.56
N ARG A 294 -19.16 -8.95 -7.29
CA ARG A 294 -19.21 -10.43 -7.15
C ARG A 294 -17.88 -11.14 -7.43
N SER A 295 -16.98 -10.51 -8.19
CA SER A 295 -15.64 -11.02 -8.52
C SER A 295 -14.58 -10.72 -7.47
N ASP A 296 -14.90 -9.89 -6.49
CA ASP A 296 -13.98 -9.44 -5.46
C ASP A 296 -13.83 -10.48 -4.35
N PHE A 297 -12.77 -10.34 -3.57
CA PHE A 297 -12.53 -11.18 -2.41
C PHE A 297 -12.06 -10.36 -1.22
N ALA A 298 -12.28 -10.90 -0.03
CA ALA A 298 -11.81 -10.32 1.22
C ALA A 298 -10.92 -11.29 1.98
N CYS A 299 -9.93 -10.76 2.66
CA CYS A 299 -9.13 -11.46 3.66
C CYS A 299 -9.43 -10.83 5.02
N ILE A 300 -9.91 -11.65 5.96
CA ILE A 300 -10.15 -11.26 7.36
C ILE A 300 -9.52 -12.28 8.31
N PRO A 301 -9.16 -11.92 9.55
CA PRO A 301 -8.45 -12.84 10.44
C PRO A 301 -9.25 -14.10 10.77
N LEU A 302 -10.53 -13.94 11.13
CA LEU A 302 -11.46 -15.03 11.45
C LEU A 302 -12.93 -14.60 11.19
N PRO A 303 -13.88 -15.54 11.05
CA PRO A 303 -15.30 -15.24 10.86
C PRO A 303 -15.95 -14.79 12.17
N GLY A 304 -15.77 -13.51 12.53
CA GLY A 304 -16.15 -13.00 13.86
C GLY A 304 -17.65 -13.07 14.15
N ARG A 305 -18.52 -12.92 13.14
CA ARG A 305 -19.98 -13.05 13.33
C ARG A 305 -20.39 -14.46 13.78
N ALA A 306 -19.84 -15.49 13.14
CA ALA A 306 -20.10 -16.88 13.51
C ALA A 306 -19.55 -17.23 14.90
N LEU A 307 -18.40 -16.64 15.27
CA LEU A 307 -17.73 -16.87 16.55
C LEU A 307 -18.11 -15.86 17.65
N ARG A 308 -19.11 -14.99 17.42
CA ARG A 308 -19.52 -13.91 18.34
C ARG A 308 -18.35 -13.02 18.81
N ASN A 309 -17.39 -12.79 17.93
CA ASN A 309 -16.24 -11.92 18.18
C ASN A 309 -16.46 -10.56 17.49
N PRO A 310 -16.78 -9.49 18.23
CA PRO A 310 -17.12 -8.18 17.66
C PRO A 310 -15.93 -7.55 16.92
N ARG A 311 -14.69 -7.89 17.29
CA ARG A 311 -13.47 -7.35 16.65
C ARG A 311 -13.37 -7.72 15.17
N TYR A 312 -13.97 -8.84 14.76
CA TYR A 312 -13.89 -9.33 13.37
C TYR A 312 -15.28 -9.59 12.77
N ALA A 313 -16.30 -8.89 13.27
CA ALA A 313 -17.70 -9.11 12.92
C ALA A 313 -18.13 -8.47 11.58
N TRP A 314 -17.25 -8.51 10.57
CA TRP A 314 -17.52 -8.02 9.22
C TRP A 314 -18.72 -8.71 8.56
N ARG A 315 -19.58 -7.96 7.86
CA ARG A 315 -20.68 -8.53 7.04
C ARG A 315 -20.20 -8.84 5.64
N LEU A 316 -19.44 -7.92 5.02
CA LEU A 316 -18.89 -8.04 3.66
C LEU A 316 -19.95 -8.36 2.60
N ASP A 317 -21.11 -7.70 2.69
CA ASP A 317 -22.19 -7.92 1.73
C ASP A 317 -21.71 -7.62 0.30
N GLY A 318 -22.01 -8.52 -0.64
CA GLY A 318 -21.54 -8.42 -2.03
C GLY A 318 -20.19 -9.11 -2.31
N VAL A 319 -19.40 -9.45 -1.28
CA VAL A 319 -18.16 -10.23 -1.44
C VAL A 319 -18.44 -11.73 -1.29
N HIS A 320 -18.20 -12.51 -2.34
CA HIS A 320 -18.49 -13.96 -2.32
C HIS A 320 -17.31 -14.84 -1.88
N ASP A 321 -16.07 -14.38 -2.08
CA ASP A 321 -14.85 -15.11 -1.68
C ASP A 321 -14.26 -14.45 -0.43
N VAL A 322 -14.54 -15.02 0.74
CA VAL A 322 -14.01 -14.55 2.02
C VAL A 322 -13.00 -15.57 2.56
N ARG A 323 -11.77 -15.11 2.76
CA ARG A 323 -10.63 -15.92 3.17
C ARG A 323 -10.24 -15.61 4.61
N HIS A 324 -9.92 -16.65 5.36
CA HIS A 324 -9.60 -16.56 6.80
C HIS A 324 -8.19 -17.04 7.10
N VAL A 325 -7.58 -16.50 8.15
CA VAL A 325 -6.23 -16.89 8.61
C VAL A 325 -6.29 -17.33 10.08
N LEU A 326 -7.08 -18.37 10.32
CA LEU A 326 -7.46 -18.82 11.66
C LEU A 326 -6.26 -19.19 12.54
N GLY A 327 -5.30 -19.94 11.99
CA GLY A 327 -4.11 -20.40 12.71
C GLY A 327 -3.24 -19.23 13.20
N LEU A 328 -2.91 -18.30 12.29
CA LEU A 328 -2.15 -17.09 12.65
C LEU A 328 -2.91 -16.24 13.67
N THR A 329 -4.23 -16.12 13.52
CA THR A 329 -5.07 -15.33 14.42
C THR A 329 -5.14 -15.93 15.83
N ALA A 330 -5.21 -17.26 15.93
CA ALA A 330 -5.18 -17.98 17.20
C ALA A 330 -3.82 -17.78 17.92
N LEU A 331 -2.70 -17.92 17.19
CA LEU A 331 -1.36 -17.69 17.71
C LEU A 331 -1.17 -16.24 18.18
N ARG A 332 -1.59 -15.26 17.36
CA ARG A 332 -1.62 -13.84 17.74
C ARG A 332 -2.38 -13.63 19.04
N GLY A 333 -3.56 -14.24 19.16
CA GLY A 333 -4.41 -14.13 20.34
C GLY A 333 -3.80 -14.76 21.60
N LEU A 334 -3.13 -15.91 21.49
CA LEU A 334 -2.44 -16.56 22.62
C LEU A 334 -1.21 -15.75 23.07
N HIS A 335 -0.35 -15.37 22.11
CA HIS A 335 0.84 -14.57 22.38
C HIS A 335 0.48 -13.24 23.05
N THR A 336 -0.50 -12.52 22.49
CA THR A 336 -0.93 -11.21 23.02
C THR A 336 -1.50 -11.28 24.45
N ARG A 337 -2.08 -12.43 24.83
CA ARG A 337 -2.60 -12.68 26.19
C ARG A 337 -1.49 -12.99 27.20
N ALA A 338 -0.37 -13.55 26.76
CA ALA A 338 0.78 -13.82 27.61
C ALA A 338 1.60 -12.55 27.93
N LEU A 339 1.47 -11.50 27.11
CA LEU A 339 2.18 -10.23 27.29
C LEU A 339 1.53 -9.35 28.36
N ARG A 340 2.35 -8.48 28.97
CA ARG A 340 1.87 -7.40 29.85
C ARG A 340 0.85 -6.52 29.11
N ALA A 341 -0.01 -5.85 29.88
CA ALA A 341 -1.08 -5.02 29.33
C ALA A 341 -0.55 -3.82 28.53
N GLN A 342 0.64 -3.33 28.86
CA GLN A 342 1.31 -2.18 28.25
C GLN A 342 2.83 -2.39 28.21
N GLY A 343 3.53 -1.52 27.48
CA GLY A 343 4.99 -1.54 27.32
C GLY A 343 5.48 -1.92 25.92
N ALA A 344 6.77 -1.68 25.67
CA ALA A 344 7.41 -1.83 24.36
C ALA A 344 7.29 -3.24 23.76
N GLU A 345 7.39 -4.29 24.58
CA GLU A 345 7.28 -5.69 24.13
C GLU A 345 5.91 -5.98 23.48
N ARG A 346 4.82 -5.50 24.09
CA ARG A 346 3.48 -5.62 23.52
C ARG A 346 3.35 -4.87 22.20
N GLN A 347 3.95 -3.70 22.09
CA GLN A 347 3.92 -2.89 20.87
C GLN A 347 4.70 -3.56 19.73
N GLN A 348 5.90 -4.05 20.03
CA GLN A 348 6.70 -4.80 19.06
C GLN A 348 5.94 -6.04 18.56
N ALA A 349 5.33 -6.80 19.48
CA ALA A 349 4.50 -7.93 19.11
C ALA A 349 3.33 -7.54 18.20
N LEU A 350 2.66 -6.40 18.44
CA LEU A 350 1.59 -5.91 17.55
C LEU A 350 2.10 -5.68 16.13
N LEU A 351 3.23 -4.99 15.97
CA LEU A 351 3.85 -4.74 14.67
C LEU A 351 4.28 -6.03 13.97
N ASP A 352 4.84 -6.98 14.71
CA ASP A 352 5.26 -8.27 14.14
C ASP A 352 4.07 -9.10 13.67
N TRP A 353 2.95 -9.09 14.40
CA TRP A 353 1.72 -9.74 13.98
C TRP A 353 1.05 -9.06 12.79
N ASP A 354 1.07 -7.73 12.73
CA ASP A 354 0.59 -6.97 11.58
C ASP A 354 1.44 -7.27 10.32
N ARG A 355 2.76 -7.37 10.46
CA ARG A 355 3.68 -7.80 9.40
C ARG A 355 3.35 -9.22 8.92
N ALA A 356 3.19 -10.17 9.84
CA ALA A 356 2.88 -11.56 9.50
C ALA A 356 1.53 -11.67 8.78
N LEU A 357 0.53 -10.93 9.23
CA LEU A 357 -0.79 -10.90 8.60
C LEU A 357 -0.72 -10.32 7.18
N ALA A 358 -0.03 -9.20 7.01
CA ALA A 358 0.22 -8.58 5.71
C ALA A 358 0.91 -9.54 4.72
N GLN A 359 1.90 -10.31 5.20
CA GLN A 359 2.61 -11.30 4.38
C GLN A 359 1.70 -12.44 3.92
N VAL A 360 0.83 -12.96 4.80
CA VAL A 360 -0.14 -14.00 4.42
C VAL A 360 -1.14 -13.45 3.41
N TYR A 361 -1.67 -12.25 3.64
CA TYR A 361 -2.62 -11.62 2.73
C TYR A 361 -2.02 -11.33 1.36
N ALA A 362 -0.75 -10.94 1.29
CA ALA A 362 -0.07 -10.68 0.04
C ALA A 362 0.00 -11.90 -0.90
N GLN A 363 -0.01 -13.12 -0.36
CA GLN A 363 -0.01 -14.36 -1.16
C GLN A 363 -1.28 -14.54 -2.00
N HIS A 364 -2.35 -13.81 -1.66
CA HIS A 364 -3.63 -13.84 -2.36
C HIS A 364 -3.74 -12.80 -3.49
N LEU A 365 -2.77 -11.89 -3.61
CA LEU A 365 -2.77 -10.79 -4.58
C LEU A 365 -2.31 -11.26 -5.97
N ASP A 366 -3.18 -11.98 -6.67
CA ASP A 366 -2.93 -12.39 -8.05
C ASP A 366 -2.91 -11.20 -9.04
N PRO A 367 -2.44 -11.39 -10.29
CA PRO A 367 -2.28 -10.30 -11.27
C PRO A 367 -3.57 -9.55 -11.58
N ARG A 368 -4.74 -10.17 -11.43
CA ARG A 368 -6.04 -9.56 -11.73
C ARG A 368 -6.48 -8.56 -10.67
N VAL A 369 -5.83 -8.54 -9.51
CA VAL A 369 -6.12 -7.59 -8.44
C VAL A 369 -5.59 -6.21 -8.81
N THR A 370 -6.38 -5.41 -9.50
CA THR A 370 -5.95 -4.05 -9.90
C THR A 370 -6.22 -3.03 -8.80
N ARG A 371 -7.10 -3.34 -7.84
CA ARG A 371 -7.42 -2.49 -6.68
C ARG A 371 -7.24 -3.25 -5.37
N VAL A 372 -6.66 -2.58 -4.38
CA VAL A 372 -6.51 -3.08 -3.01
C VAL A 372 -7.15 -2.07 -2.06
N VAL A 373 -8.11 -2.52 -1.26
CA VAL A 373 -8.66 -1.77 -0.12
C VAL A 373 -8.07 -2.37 1.14
N VAL A 374 -7.33 -1.59 1.93
CA VAL A 374 -6.48 -2.14 3.01
C VAL A 374 -6.65 -1.44 4.34
N SER A 375 -6.67 -2.19 5.44
CA SER A 375 -6.56 -1.65 6.80
C SER A 375 -5.19 -1.02 7.04
N GLN A 376 -5.17 0.20 7.57
CA GLN A 376 -3.95 1.01 7.72
C GLN A 376 -2.78 0.28 8.39
N ASN A 377 -3.00 -0.57 9.39
CA ASN A 377 -1.93 -1.30 10.10
C ASN A 377 -1.13 -2.24 9.19
N LEU A 378 -1.72 -2.74 8.09
CA LEU A 378 -1.06 -3.63 7.13
C LEU A 378 -0.29 -2.87 6.04
N LEU A 379 -0.64 -1.61 5.83
CA LEU A 379 -0.18 -0.77 4.73
C LEU A 379 1.35 -0.66 4.62
N PRO A 380 2.10 -0.28 5.67
CA PRO A 380 3.55 -0.08 5.54
C PRO A 380 4.28 -1.38 5.18
N PHE A 381 3.81 -2.53 5.68
CA PHE A 381 4.42 -3.83 5.39
C PHE A 381 4.17 -4.27 3.94
N LEU A 382 2.96 -4.07 3.42
CA LEU A 382 2.63 -4.35 2.01
C LEU A 382 3.38 -3.43 1.05
N TRP A 383 3.59 -2.17 1.47
CA TRP A 383 4.37 -1.19 0.73
C TRP A 383 5.85 -1.58 0.65
N GLN A 384 6.51 -1.83 1.79
CA GLN A 384 7.91 -2.25 1.86
C GLN A 384 8.16 -3.57 1.11
N ALA A 385 7.21 -4.51 1.18
CA ALA A 385 7.30 -5.77 0.46
C ALA A 385 7.06 -5.63 -1.06
N GLY A 386 6.64 -4.45 -1.54
CA GLY A 386 6.48 -4.11 -2.95
C GLY A 386 5.20 -4.64 -3.60
N HIS A 387 4.15 -4.92 -2.83
CA HIS A 387 2.91 -5.51 -3.35
C HIS A 387 1.93 -4.49 -3.94
N LEU A 388 2.09 -3.21 -3.64
CA LEU A 388 1.10 -2.16 -3.92
C LEU A 388 1.35 -1.34 -5.19
N GLN A 389 2.61 -1.15 -5.60
CA GLN A 389 2.95 -0.31 -6.76
C GLN A 389 2.27 -0.81 -8.04
N GLY A 390 1.75 0.08 -8.88
CA GLY A 390 0.99 -0.29 -10.09
C GLY A 390 -0.42 -0.86 -9.82
N ARG A 391 -0.91 -0.78 -8.58
CA ARG A 391 -2.32 -1.04 -8.23
C ARG A 391 -2.97 0.27 -7.76
N HIS A 392 -4.29 0.34 -7.87
CA HIS A 392 -5.11 1.28 -7.12
C HIS A 392 -5.13 0.88 -5.64
N VAL A 393 -4.99 1.85 -4.74
CA VAL A 393 -4.90 1.59 -3.31
C VAL A 393 -5.82 2.55 -2.56
N ASP A 394 -6.81 1.98 -1.89
CA ASP A 394 -7.69 2.68 -0.97
C ASP A 394 -7.33 2.24 0.45
N VAL A 395 -7.20 3.18 1.39
CA VAL A 395 -6.80 2.86 2.76
C VAL A 395 -7.95 3.15 3.72
N LEU A 396 -8.30 2.15 4.53
CA LEU A 396 -9.19 2.32 5.68
C LEU A 396 -8.34 2.87 6.84
N VAL A 397 -8.38 4.18 7.02
CA VAL A 397 -7.53 4.90 7.98
C VAL A 397 -8.17 4.83 9.36
N THR A 398 -7.56 4.05 10.23
CA THR A 398 -8.09 3.68 11.56
C THR A 398 -7.46 4.47 12.69
N ARG A 399 -6.37 5.20 12.43
CA ARG A 399 -5.64 6.05 13.38
C ARG A 399 -4.88 7.16 12.65
N PHE A 400 -4.43 8.16 13.40
CA PHE A 400 -3.43 9.10 12.89
C PHE A 400 -2.20 8.35 12.32
N PRO A 401 -1.56 8.85 11.24
CA PRO A 401 -0.31 8.31 10.74
C PRO A 401 0.74 8.19 11.85
N VAL A 402 1.66 7.24 11.76
CA VAL A 402 2.67 6.96 12.79
C VAL A 402 3.51 8.20 13.11
N ALA A 403 4.01 8.90 12.07
CA ALA A 403 4.78 10.12 12.24
C ALA A 403 3.97 11.20 12.99
N GLU A 404 2.68 11.31 12.66
CA GLU A 404 1.76 12.23 13.33
C GLU A 404 1.49 11.87 14.78
N LEU A 405 1.33 10.57 15.06
CA LEU A 405 1.17 10.08 16.42
C LEU A 405 2.39 10.39 17.28
N HIS A 406 3.60 10.17 16.75
CA HIS A 406 4.83 10.51 17.47
C HIS A 406 4.87 12.00 17.79
N ARG A 407 4.62 12.86 16.79
CA ARG A 407 4.58 14.31 16.96
C ARG A 407 3.61 14.77 18.05
N ARG A 408 2.40 14.21 18.08
CA ARG A 408 1.39 14.52 19.11
C ARG A 408 1.80 14.04 20.50
N LEU A 409 2.33 12.83 20.60
CA LEU A 409 2.81 12.30 21.87
C LEU A 409 4.02 13.08 22.39
N ASP A 410 4.94 13.50 21.53
CA ASP A 410 6.06 14.36 21.88
C ASP A 410 5.58 15.73 22.37
N ALA A 411 4.57 16.31 21.73
CA ALA A 411 3.96 17.57 22.18
C ALA A 411 3.31 17.41 23.56
N ALA A 412 2.52 16.35 23.77
CA ALA A 412 1.91 16.07 25.07
C ALA A 412 2.97 15.81 26.16
N ALA A 413 4.05 15.08 25.85
CA ALA A 413 5.13 14.80 26.78
C ALA A 413 5.91 16.07 27.18
N LYS A 414 5.99 17.08 26.31
CA LYS A 414 6.56 18.39 26.67
C LYS A 414 5.70 19.15 27.67
N ILE A 415 4.37 19.02 27.58
CA ILE A 415 3.43 19.66 28.52
C ILE A 415 3.45 18.91 29.86
N HIS A 416 3.45 17.58 29.82
CA HIS A 416 3.40 16.70 30.99
C HIS A 416 4.61 15.77 31.09
N PRO A 417 5.83 16.29 31.34
CA PRO A 417 7.06 15.50 31.40
C PRO A 417 7.05 14.44 32.52
N GLN A 418 6.20 14.63 33.53
CA GLN A 418 6.01 13.70 34.65
C GLN A 418 5.25 12.42 34.28
N SER A 419 4.59 12.36 33.12
CA SER A 419 3.72 11.23 32.78
C SER A 419 4.53 9.98 32.42
N PRO A 420 4.36 8.86 33.14
CA PRO A 420 5.01 7.60 32.77
C PRO A 420 4.46 6.99 31.48
N THR A 421 3.29 7.42 30.98
CA THR A 421 2.60 6.73 29.87
C THR A 421 2.73 7.43 28.51
N LEU A 422 3.31 8.64 28.46
CA LEU A 422 3.51 9.42 27.23
C LEU A 422 4.77 9.00 26.44
N GLY A 423 5.73 8.35 27.10
CA GLY A 423 6.96 7.84 26.48
C GLY A 423 6.84 6.48 25.78
N ASP A 424 5.77 5.74 26.03
CA ASP A 424 5.72 4.28 25.80
C ASP A 424 5.56 3.79 24.34
N PHE A 425 5.45 4.69 23.36
CA PHE A 425 5.19 4.29 21.97
C PHE A 425 6.00 5.06 20.95
N ARG A 426 6.99 4.42 20.33
CA ARG A 426 7.61 4.89 19.10
C ARG A 426 7.81 3.71 18.15
N ALA A 427 7.11 3.69 17.03
CA ALA A 427 7.38 2.73 15.97
C ALA A 427 8.73 3.06 15.28
N PRO A 428 9.40 2.09 14.66
CA PRO A 428 10.63 2.35 13.92
C PRO A 428 10.43 3.41 12.84
N GLU A 429 11.39 4.33 12.67
CA GLU A 429 11.33 5.42 11.70
C GLU A 429 11.07 4.93 10.27
N ALA A 430 11.79 3.89 9.84
CA ALA A 430 11.60 3.26 8.53
C ALA A 430 10.17 2.72 8.30
N LEU A 431 9.44 2.37 9.37
CA LEU A 431 8.04 1.96 9.27
C LEU A 431 7.11 3.17 9.12
N ALA A 432 7.41 4.27 9.83
CA ALA A 432 6.69 5.53 9.70
C ALA A 432 6.83 6.10 8.28
N GLU A 433 8.06 6.15 7.76
CA GLU A 433 8.35 6.58 6.39
C GLU A 433 7.63 5.72 5.34
N ALA A 434 7.60 4.40 5.56
CA ALA A 434 6.87 3.49 4.68
C ALA A 434 5.36 3.72 4.71
N GLU A 435 4.78 4.00 5.88
CA GLU A 435 3.37 4.35 5.99
C GLU A 435 3.08 5.67 5.27
N ASP A 436 3.87 6.71 5.51
CA ASP A 436 3.69 8.03 4.88
C ASP A 436 3.80 7.95 3.35
N ALA A 437 4.81 7.21 2.85
CA ALA A 437 4.96 6.97 1.42
C ALA A 437 3.76 6.21 0.82
N ALA A 438 3.23 5.23 1.55
CA ALA A 438 2.07 4.46 1.10
C ALA A 438 0.76 5.27 1.13
N LEU A 439 0.55 6.11 2.14
CA LEU A 439 -0.58 7.04 2.22
C LEU A 439 -0.49 8.11 1.11
N ALA A 440 0.72 8.58 0.81
CA ALA A 440 0.99 9.48 -0.30
C ALA A 440 0.76 8.80 -1.67
N TYR A 441 0.94 7.49 -1.77
CA TYR A 441 0.62 6.71 -2.97
C TYR A 441 -0.89 6.42 -3.12
N ALA A 442 -1.61 6.23 -2.02
CA ALA A 442 -3.02 5.85 -2.02
C ALA A 442 -3.92 6.82 -2.82
N ASP A 443 -4.94 6.26 -3.48
CA ASP A 443 -5.98 6.96 -4.21
C ASP A 443 -6.93 7.66 -3.24
N LYS A 444 -7.41 6.92 -2.24
CA LYS A 444 -8.42 7.36 -1.27
C LYS A 444 -8.01 6.98 0.14
N LEU A 445 -8.32 7.86 1.08
CA LEU A 445 -8.14 7.65 2.51
C LEU A 445 -9.50 7.71 3.19
N ILE A 446 -10.05 6.56 3.54
CA ILE A 446 -11.42 6.42 4.04
C ILE A 446 -11.38 6.43 5.57
N THR A 447 -12.11 7.35 6.18
CA THR A 447 -12.19 7.45 7.64
C THR A 447 -13.46 8.17 8.09
N PRO A 448 -14.09 7.77 9.20
CA PRO A 448 -15.13 8.59 9.83
C PRO A 448 -14.55 9.70 10.73
N HIS A 449 -13.25 9.65 11.03
CA HIS A 449 -12.61 10.53 11.99
C HIS A 449 -12.27 11.89 11.37
N SER A 450 -12.99 12.95 11.76
CA SER A 450 -12.88 14.29 11.15
C SER A 450 -11.45 14.83 11.15
N ALA A 451 -10.78 14.83 12.30
CA ALA A 451 -9.41 15.34 12.42
C ALA A 451 -8.36 14.52 11.64
N ILE A 452 -8.65 13.27 11.26
CA ILE A 452 -7.77 12.49 10.37
C ILE A 452 -8.07 12.86 8.92
N ALA A 453 -9.35 13.04 8.56
CA ALA A 453 -9.74 13.48 7.22
C ALA A 453 -9.13 14.85 6.87
N GLU A 454 -9.09 15.77 7.83
CA GLU A 454 -8.48 17.10 7.69
C GLU A 454 -6.98 17.08 7.36
N LEU A 455 -6.25 16.02 7.72
CA LEU A 455 -4.85 15.86 7.34
C LEU A 455 -4.66 15.62 5.84
N PHE A 456 -5.71 15.15 5.16
CA PHE A 456 -5.65 14.72 3.76
C PHE A 456 -6.83 15.24 2.92
N PRO A 457 -7.05 16.57 2.85
CA PRO A 457 -8.30 17.16 2.33
C PRO A 457 -8.59 16.82 0.86
N ARG A 458 -7.57 16.44 0.08
CA ARG A 458 -7.70 16.08 -1.34
C ARG A 458 -7.95 14.59 -1.59
N LYS A 459 -7.76 13.74 -0.59
CA LYS A 459 -7.83 12.27 -0.71
C LYS A 459 -8.82 11.63 0.26
N SER A 460 -9.23 12.37 1.29
CA SER A 460 -10.11 11.85 2.33
C SER A 460 -11.51 11.60 1.79
N VAL A 461 -12.03 10.40 2.01
CA VAL A 461 -13.45 10.10 1.96
C VAL A 461 -13.94 10.09 3.40
N HIS A 462 -14.57 11.19 3.81
CA HIS A 462 -15.10 11.33 5.17
C HIS A 462 -16.43 10.58 5.29
N LEU A 463 -16.48 9.63 6.22
CA LEU A 463 -17.68 8.84 6.52
C LEU A 463 -18.40 9.43 7.73
N ALA A 464 -19.72 9.25 7.81
CA ALA A 464 -20.43 9.51 9.05
C ALA A 464 -20.11 8.42 10.08
N TRP A 465 -19.95 8.80 11.35
CA TRP A 465 -19.85 7.84 12.44
C TRP A 465 -21.15 7.03 12.57
N HIS A 466 -21.02 5.72 12.81
CA HIS A 466 -22.15 4.88 13.18
C HIS A 466 -22.47 5.08 14.66
N LEU A 467 -23.67 5.61 14.95
CA LEU A 467 -24.22 5.68 16.29
C LEU A 467 -24.91 4.35 16.65
N PRO A 468 -24.58 3.73 17.80
CA PRO A 468 -25.29 2.54 18.26
C PRO A 468 -26.74 2.87 18.59
N GLN A 469 -27.58 1.83 18.70
CA GLN A 469 -28.98 2.01 19.10
C GLN A 469 -29.05 2.60 20.51
N ALA A 470 -29.76 3.72 20.65
CA ALA A 470 -29.95 4.40 21.91
C ALA A 470 -30.61 3.49 22.95
N GLN A 471 -30.01 3.35 24.13
CA GLN A 471 -30.67 2.75 25.28
C GLN A 471 -31.53 3.83 25.96
N PRO A 472 -32.82 3.57 26.25
CA PRO A 472 -33.67 4.54 26.91
C PRO A 472 -33.14 4.85 28.32
N ARG A 473 -32.94 6.14 28.60
CA ARG A 473 -32.48 6.62 29.90
C ARG A 473 -33.58 6.45 30.95
N SER A 474 -33.23 5.87 32.10
CA SER A 474 -34.05 5.99 33.31
C SER A 474 -33.65 7.25 34.10
N ARG A 475 -34.63 7.82 34.81
CA ARG A 475 -34.63 9.17 35.40
C ARG A 475 -33.33 9.57 36.12
N ARG A 476 -32.99 10.86 35.99
CA ARG A 476 -31.85 11.59 36.56
C ARG A 476 -31.54 11.22 38.03
N SER A 477 -30.25 11.06 38.34
CA SER A 477 -29.75 10.98 39.72
C SER A 477 -30.11 12.28 40.46
N GLN A 478 -30.88 12.19 41.54
CA GLN A 478 -31.03 13.29 42.50
C GLN A 478 -29.77 13.30 43.36
N GLY A 479 -28.81 14.16 43.02
CA GLY A 479 -27.52 14.21 43.71
C GLY A 479 -26.50 15.12 43.04
N ARG A 480 -25.22 14.94 43.42
CA ARG A 480 -24.10 15.65 42.79
C ARG A 480 -23.97 15.22 41.32
N PRO A 481 -23.60 16.14 40.42
CA PRO A 481 -23.37 15.81 39.01
C PRO A 481 -22.25 14.78 38.86
N THR A 482 -22.50 13.76 38.05
CA THR A 482 -21.53 12.70 37.75
C THR A 482 -20.91 12.90 36.38
N ILE A 483 -19.59 13.08 36.35
CA ILE A 483 -18.79 13.19 35.12
C ILE A 483 -18.08 11.86 34.89
N VAL A 484 -18.21 11.30 33.69
CA VAL A 484 -17.52 10.05 33.31
C VAL A 484 -16.30 10.36 32.45
N PHE A 485 -15.13 9.90 32.88
CA PHE A 485 -13.93 9.88 32.06
C PHE A 485 -13.90 8.62 31.18
N ALA A 486 -14.02 8.82 29.86
CA ALA A 486 -14.21 7.75 28.88
C ALA A 486 -12.91 7.00 28.49
N ALA A 487 -11.99 6.82 29.44
CA ALA A 487 -10.73 6.15 29.18
C ALA A 487 -10.09 5.58 30.45
N SER A 488 -8.98 4.87 30.26
CA SER A 488 -8.00 4.64 31.34
C SER A 488 -7.29 5.96 31.66
N THR A 489 -6.89 6.16 32.92
CA THR A 489 -6.06 7.28 33.37
C THR A 489 -4.67 7.14 32.75
N VAL A 490 -4.50 7.72 31.57
CA VAL A 490 -3.25 7.79 30.81
C VAL A 490 -3.11 9.18 30.21
N GLY A 491 -1.89 9.71 30.14
CA GLY A 491 -1.59 11.06 29.67
C GLY A 491 -2.11 11.34 28.26
N ARG A 492 -1.94 10.40 27.32
CA ARG A 492 -2.43 10.57 25.94
C ARG A 492 -3.96 10.68 25.81
N LYS A 493 -4.71 10.29 26.84
CA LYS A 493 -6.18 10.41 26.90
C LYS A 493 -6.64 11.68 27.61
N GLY A 494 -5.71 12.56 27.98
CA GLY A 494 -6.03 13.87 28.56
C GLY A 494 -6.29 13.84 30.06
N ALA A 495 -5.76 12.85 30.77
CA ALA A 495 -6.02 12.69 32.20
C ALA A 495 -5.56 13.91 33.02
N TYR A 496 -4.47 14.57 32.61
CA TYR A 496 -3.95 15.76 33.28
C TYR A 496 -4.86 16.97 33.08
N GLU A 497 -5.28 17.21 31.84
CA GLU A 497 -6.19 18.29 31.46
C GLU A 497 -7.53 18.15 32.19
N LEU A 498 -8.07 16.93 32.27
CA LEU A 498 -9.29 16.69 33.03
C LEU A 498 -9.11 16.96 34.52
N ARG A 499 -8.00 16.52 35.11
CA ARG A 499 -7.70 16.77 36.52
C ARG A 499 -7.63 18.26 36.84
N GLU A 500 -7.00 19.04 35.97
CA GLU A 500 -6.91 20.49 36.10
C GLU A 500 -8.28 21.16 35.92
N ALA A 501 -9.05 20.74 34.90
CA ALA A 501 -10.37 21.30 34.62
C ALA A 501 -11.38 21.07 35.77
N LEU A 502 -11.28 19.95 36.48
CA LEU A 502 -12.17 19.62 37.58
C LEU A 502 -11.77 20.22 38.93
N ARG A 503 -10.65 20.95 39.00
CA ARG A 503 -10.14 21.49 40.27
C ARG A 503 -11.17 22.43 40.92
N GLY A 504 -11.57 22.09 42.14
CA GLY A 504 -12.53 22.88 42.93
C GLY A 504 -13.99 22.73 42.52
N LEU A 505 -14.33 21.83 41.59
CA LEU A 505 -15.71 21.54 41.21
C LEU A 505 -16.33 20.48 42.13
N ASP A 506 -17.58 20.70 42.59
CA ASP A 506 -18.33 19.73 43.40
C ASP A 506 -19.02 18.69 42.51
N VAL A 507 -18.23 17.79 41.93
CA VAL A 507 -18.70 16.70 41.05
C VAL A 507 -18.19 15.35 41.53
N ASP A 508 -18.80 14.27 41.06
CA ASP A 508 -18.28 12.92 41.22
C ASP A 508 -17.68 12.44 39.88
N LEU A 509 -16.41 12.03 39.89
CA LEU A 509 -15.70 11.57 38.70
C LEU A 509 -15.71 10.04 38.63
N ARG A 510 -16.31 9.47 37.59
CA ARG A 510 -16.26 8.02 37.34
C ARG A 510 -15.29 7.68 36.21
N ILE A 511 -14.45 6.67 36.43
CA ILE A 511 -13.39 6.28 35.48
C ILE A 511 -13.74 4.91 34.87
N LEU A 512 -13.78 4.83 33.54
CA LEU A 512 -14.09 3.59 32.82
C LEU A 512 -12.91 2.61 32.73
N GLY A 513 -11.67 3.12 32.69
CA GLY A 513 -10.48 2.30 32.48
C GLY A 513 -9.63 2.07 33.74
N ARG A 514 -8.38 1.66 33.50
CA ARG A 514 -7.38 1.45 34.57
C ARG A 514 -6.69 2.77 34.92
N GLU A 515 -6.19 2.86 36.15
CA GLU A 515 -5.36 3.99 36.59
C GLU A 515 -3.88 3.66 36.39
N LEU A 516 -3.18 4.43 35.53
CA LEU A 516 -1.83 4.07 35.06
C LEU A 516 -0.81 5.23 35.17
N GLU A 517 -1.24 6.41 35.60
CA GLU A 517 -0.36 7.56 35.87
C GLU A 517 0.26 7.53 37.28
N GLY A 518 0.03 6.46 38.05
CA GLY A 518 0.56 6.28 39.40
C GLY A 518 -0.49 6.46 40.50
N ASP A 519 -0.11 6.03 41.71
CA ASP A 519 -0.98 6.07 42.88
C ASP A 519 -1.26 7.52 43.31
N GLY A 520 -2.51 7.79 43.68
CA GLY A 520 -2.92 9.13 44.12
C GLY A 520 -2.98 10.18 43.00
N PHE A 521 -2.96 9.78 41.73
CA PHE A 521 -3.05 10.72 40.59
C PHE A 521 -4.23 11.69 40.71
N TRP A 522 -5.38 11.19 41.16
CA TRP A 522 -6.62 11.92 41.37
C TRP A 522 -6.80 12.50 42.78
N ALA A 523 -5.73 12.61 43.58
CA ALA A 523 -5.81 13.17 44.92
C ALA A 523 -6.48 14.57 44.90
N GLY A 524 -7.46 14.77 45.78
CA GLY A 524 -8.29 15.98 45.82
C GLY A 524 -9.57 15.92 44.98
N HIS A 525 -9.80 14.86 44.21
CA HIS A 525 -11.05 14.61 43.49
C HIS A 525 -11.78 13.39 44.07
N ARG A 526 -13.12 13.40 44.03
CA ARG A 526 -13.92 12.23 44.39
C ARG A 526 -14.03 11.33 43.18
N THR A 527 -13.31 10.21 43.20
CA THR A 527 -13.27 9.26 42.10
C THR A 527 -13.87 7.91 42.46
N SER A 528 -14.50 7.27 41.48
CA SER A 528 -14.92 5.86 41.57
C SER A 528 -14.80 5.16 40.21
N LYS A 529 -14.80 3.83 40.19
CA LYS A 529 -14.82 3.05 38.95
C LYS A 529 -16.23 2.90 38.43
N CYS A 530 -16.38 2.92 37.10
CA CYS A 530 -17.65 2.63 36.46
C CYS A 530 -18.07 1.17 36.63
N GLY A 531 -19.36 0.93 36.90
CA GLY A 531 -20.01 -0.38 36.77
C GLY A 531 -20.48 -0.64 35.33
N GLU A 532 -21.19 -1.76 35.11
CA GLU A 532 -21.67 -2.14 33.78
C GLU A 532 -22.69 -1.14 33.20
N ASP A 533 -23.58 -0.59 34.03
CA ASP A 533 -24.62 0.38 33.63
C ASP A 533 -24.17 1.86 33.74
N TRP A 534 -22.90 2.14 33.44
CA TRP A 534 -22.30 3.46 33.66
C TRP A 534 -23.03 4.62 32.97
N LEU A 535 -23.68 4.38 31.84
CA LEU A 535 -24.46 5.39 31.09
C LEU A 535 -25.63 5.94 31.90
N ARG A 536 -26.23 5.11 32.77
CA ARG A 536 -27.45 5.46 33.50
C ARG A 536 -27.25 6.67 34.42
N ASP A 537 -26.08 6.70 35.05
CA ASP A 537 -25.76 7.69 36.08
C ASP A 537 -24.92 8.85 35.55
N ALA A 538 -24.54 8.83 34.27
CA ALA A 538 -23.70 9.87 33.69
C ALA A 538 -24.51 11.15 33.39
N ASP A 539 -24.07 12.28 33.94
CA ASP A 539 -24.59 13.60 33.59
C ASP A 539 -23.79 14.25 32.46
N ALA A 540 -22.53 13.84 32.29
CA ALA A 540 -21.67 14.19 31.17
C ALA A 540 -20.59 13.14 30.96
N VAL A 541 -20.11 13.01 29.72
CA VAL A 541 -18.97 12.15 29.37
C VAL A 541 -17.85 12.99 28.79
N VAL A 542 -16.63 12.78 29.26
CA VAL A 542 -15.50 13.67 28.98
C VAL A 542 -14.30 12.86 28.47
N LEU A 543 -13.67 13.34 27.40
CA LEU A 543 -12.42 12.80 26.86
C LEU A 543 -11.58 13.88 26.15
N PRO A 544 -10.72 14.61 26.87
CA PRO A 544 -9.85 15.65 26.31
C PRO A 544 -8.55 15.04 25.74
N ALA A 545 -8.66 14.00 24.91
CA ALA A 545 -7.51 13.23 24.47
C ALA A 545 -6.51 14.04 23.62
N HIS A 546 -5.23 13.67 23.73
CA HIS A 546 -4.22 14.06 22.74
C HIS A 546 -4.27 13.14 21.52
N VAL A 547 -4.59 11.86 21.77
CA VAL A 547 -4.75 10.82 20.76
C VAL A 547 -5.96 9.93 21.10
N GLU A 548 -6.98 10.01 20.28
CA GLU A 548 -8.06 9.03 20.19
C GLU A 548 -8.22 8.66 18.71
N HIS A 549 -8.59 7.41 18.45
CA HIS A 549 -8.77 6.92 17.10
C HIS A 549 -10.10 6.19 16.95
N GLN A 550 -10.66 5.62 18.03
CA GLN A 550 -11.89 4.85 17.98
C GLN A 550 -12.80 5.22 19.17
N PRO A 551 -13.45 6.40 19.15
CA PRO A 551 -14.22 6.98 20.27
C PRO A 551 -15.59 6.30 20.49
N ARG A 552 -15.66 4.96 20.53
CA ARG A 552 -16.94 4.20 20.61
C ARG A 552 -17.76 4.49 21.85
N VAL A 553 -17.08 4.66 22.99
CA VAL A 553 -17.72 5.03 24.27
C VAL A 553 -18.39 6.41 24.17
N LEU A 554 -17.76 7.35 23.45
CA LEU A 554 -18.34 8.68 23.25
C LEU A 554 -19.54 8.65 22.31
N LEU A 555 -19.47 7.84 21.24
CA LEU A 555 -20.59 7.63 20.33
C LEU A 555 -21.78 6.97 21.04
N GLU A 556 -21.52 6.07 21.98
CA GLU A 556 -22.55 5.45 22.83
C GLU A 556 -23.22 6.48 23.75
N ALA A 557 -22.43 7.36 24.37
CA ALA A 557 -22.95 8.46 25.18
C ALA A 557 -23.79 9.46 24.35
N ALA A 558 -23.28 9.85 23.18
CA ALA A 558 -23.97 10.75 22.26
C ALA A 558 -25.30 10.13 21.78
N ALA A 559 -25.30 8.84 21.42
CA ALA A 559 -26.52 8.12 21.04
C ALA A 559 -27.55 8.06 22.19
N ALA A 560 -27.10 8.06 23.43
CA ALA A 560 -27.96 8.12 24.62
C ALA A 560 -28.39 9.56 24.99
N ASN A 561 -28.06 10.57 24.18
CA ASN A 561 -28.27 12.00 24.43
C ASN A 561 -27.62 12.49 25.74
N ILE A 562 -26.47 11.91 26.09
CA ILE A 562 -25.64 12.38 27.21
C ILE A 562 -24.63 13.38 26.63
N PRO A 563 -24.51 14.60 27.18
CA PRO A 563 -23.53 15.58 26.70
C PRO A 563 -22.11 15.04 26.75
N VAL A 564 -21.41 15.19 25.62
CA VAL A 564 -20.03 14.73 25.45
C VAL A 564 -19.10 15.93 25.28
N PHE A 565 -18.09 16.05 26.14
CA PHE A 565 -17.00 17.02 25.98
C PHE A 565 -15.74 16.30 25.52
N ALA A 566 -15.37 16.48 24.27
CA ALA A 566 -14.26 15.73 23.68
C ALA A 566 -13.27 16.69 23.01
N SER A 567 -11.98 16.38 23.10
CA SER A 567 -11.00 17.11 22.28
C SER A 567 -11.25 16.90 20.79
N ARG A 568 -10.86 17.84 19.94
CA ARG A 568 -10.82 17.64 18.47
C ARG A 568 -10.02 16.40 18.03
N ALA A 569 -9.07 15.92 18.85
CA ALA A 569 -8.33 14.69 18.57
C ALA A 569 -9.17 13.41 18.64
N CYS A 570 -10.44 13.48 19.09
CA CYS A 570 -11.39 12.37 19.03
C CYS A 570 -12.10 12.25 17.68
N GLY A 571 -12.04 13.28 16.83
CA GLY A 571 -12.55 13.23 15.47
C GLY A 571 -14.06 13.07 15.36
N LEU A 572 -14.81 13.58 16.35
CA LEU A 572 -16.26 13.47 16.43
C LEU A 572 -17.00 14.61 15.73
N GLY A 573 -16.29 15.53 15.08
CA GLY A 573 -16.87 16.69 14.41
C GLY A 573 -18.16 16.38 13.64
N GLY A 574 -19.23 17.11 13.99
CA GLY A 574 -20.56 16.95 13.40
C GLY A 574 -21.46 15.88 14.04
N VAL A 575 -21.04 15.22 15.12
CA VAL A 575 -21.91 14.33 15.91
C VAL A 575 -22.73 15.15 16.89
N ASP A 576 -24.06 14.99 16.85
CA ASP A 576 -24.98 15.67 17.75
C ASP A 576 -24.70 15.34 19.22
N GLY A 577 -24.79 16.34 20.09
CA GLY A 577 -24.52 16.19 21.53
C GLY A 577 -23.03 16.18 21.92
N VAL A 578 -22.12 16.39 20.96
CA VAL A 578 -20.68 16.52 21.20
C VAL A 578 -20.24 17.98 21.13
N GLU A 579 -19.61 18.46 22.19
CA GLU A 579 -18.88 19.73 22.23
C GLU A 579 -17.37 19.48 22.08
N GLU A 580 -16.77 20.00 21.01
CA GLU A 580 -15.36 19.84 20.72
C GLU A 580 -14.50 20.94 21.37
N VAL A 581 -13.54 20.53 22.21
CA VAL A 581 -12.57 21.43 22.85
C VAL A 581 -11.19 21.35 22.18
N PRO A 582 -10.35 22.40 22.26
CA PRO A 582 -8.96 22.34 21.81
C PRO A 582 -8.16 21.25 22.54
N VAL A 583 -7.18 20.67 21.84
CA VAL A 583 -6.31 19.63 22.42
C VAL A 583 -5.35 20.27 23.44
N GLY A 584 -5.26 19.71 24.64
CA GLY A 584 -4.36 20.19 25.69
C GLY A 584 -4.83 21.43 26.45
N ASP A 585 -6.05 21.93 26.18
CA ASP A 585 -6.58 23.15 26.78
C ASP A 585 -7.52 22.83 27.95
N ALA A 586 -6.97 22.81 29.16
CA ALA A 586 -7.73 22.54 30.38
C ALA A 586 -8.74 23.66 30.72
N ASP A 587 -8.45 24.90 30.34
CA ASP A 587 -9.32 26.04 30.64
C ASP A 587 -10.55 26.04 29.75
N ALA A 588 -10.39 25.77 28.44
CA ALA A 588 -11.52 25.59 27.54
C ALA A 588 -12.39 24.40 27.95
N LEU A 589 -11.76 23.28 28.35
CA LEU A 589 -12.48 22.13 28.88
C LEU A 589 -13.28 22.48 30.14
N ARG A 590 -12.65 23.21 31.07
CA ARG A 590 -13.31 23.66 32.30
C ARG A 590 -14.51 24.55 32.00
N ALA A 591 -14.36 25.50 31.08
CA ALA A 591 -15.44 26.41 30.69
C ALA A 591 -16.65 25.64 30.16
N ALA A 592 -16.43 24.66 29.28
CA ALA A 592 -17.47 23.80 28.73
C ALA A 592 -18.20 22.99 29.82
N ILE A 593 -17.44 22.36 30.72
CA ILE A 593 -17.99 21.60 31.84
C ILE A 593 -18.82 22.49 32.77
N VAL A 594 -18.29 23.67 33.16
CA VAL A 594 -18.97 24.59 34.07
C VAL A 594 -20.29 25.09 33.47
N ALA A 595 -20.29 25.48 32.20
CA ALA A 595 -21.51 25.92 31.51
C ALA A 595 -22.61 24.84 31.56
N HIS A 596 -22.25 23.58 31.36
CA HIS A 596 -23.18 22.46 31.47
C HIS A 596 -23.68 22.21 32.89
N LEU A 597 -22.80 22.29 33.89
CA LEU A 597 -23.19 22.15 35.29
C LEU A 597 -24.19 23.24 35.72
N GLU A 598 -24.06 24.46 35.20
CA GLU A 598 -25.02 25.54 35.42
C GLU A 598 -26.39 25.25 34.80
N LEU A 599 -26.42 24.75 33.56
CA LEU A 599 -27.66 24.31 32.89
C LEU A 599 -28.37 23.18 33.66
N LEU A 600 -27.59 22.23 34.19
CA LEU A 600 -28.11 21.15 35.02
C LEU A 600 -28.75 21.70 36.31
N ARG A 601 -28.13 22.67 36.97
CA ARG A 601 -28.67 23.30 38.19
C ARG A 601 -29.96 24.07 37.89
N ALA A 602 -30.00 24.86 36.82
CA ALA A 602 -31.19 25.60 36.41
C ALA A 602 -32.37 24.66 36.09
N SER A 603 -32.11 23.53 35.44
CA SER A 603 -33.12 22.52 35.13
C SER A 603 -33.62 21.75 36.35
N SER A 604 -32.82 21.65 37.42
CA SER A 604 -33.26 21.09 38.71
C SER A 604 -34.11 22.04 39.54
N SER A 605 -33.93 23.36 39.39
CA SER A 605 -34.72 24.35 40.12
C SER A 605 -36.10 24.62 39.50
N ALA A 606 -36.31 24.23 38.24
CA ALA A 606 -37.55 24.46 37.50
C ALA A 606 -38.51 23.23 37.48
N ALA A 607 -38.05 22.08 37.98
CA ALA A 607 -38.79 20.81 38.04
C ALA A 607 -39.01 20.39 39.50
#